data_AF-A0A7Y0L4T0-F1
#
_entry.id   AF-A0A7Y0L4T0-F1
#
_cell.length_a   1.000
_cell.length_b   1.000
_cell.length_c   1.000
_cell.angle_alpha   90.00
_cell.angle_beta   90.00
_cell.angle_gamma   90.00
#
_symmetry.space_group_name_H-M   'P 1'
#
loop_
_entity.id
_entity.type
_entity.pdbx_description
1 polymer ?
#
loop_
_entity_poly.entity_id
_entity_poly.type
_entity_poly.pdbx_seq_one_letter_code
_entity_poly.pdbx_strand_id
1 'polypeptide(L)'
;MTAKKFPQVLRDLEELERITEKKIQAVLGRKSAELVDLLQEQIDPMYRINAEIFEIAAMTEEERAELASHITRWANREEYLGNLLEEHLGYIAYLKALVGIKPDQRTGLDIGV
;
A
#
# COMPACT_ATOMS: atom_id res chain seq x y z
N MET A 1 -23.44 -19.92 -2.35
CA MET A 1 -22.81 -19.92 -1.00
C MET A 1 -22.08 -18.58 -0.77
N THR A 2 -22.65 -17.46 -1.23
CA THR A 2 -22.01 -16.12 -1.29
C THR A 2 -21.95 -15.41 0.07
N ALA A 3 -22.98 -15.57 0.91
CA ALA A 3 -23.11 -14.87 2.20
C ALA A 3 -21.97 -15.11 3.22
N LYS A 4 -21.14 -16.15 3.06
CA LYS A 4 -20.00 -16.41 3.96
C LYS A 4 -18.72 -15.69 3.55
N LYS A 5 -18.61 -15.22 2.30
CA LYS A 5 -17.38 -14.65 1.73
C LYS A 5 -17.32 -13.14 1.85
N PHE A 6 -18.47 -12.46 1.77
CA PHE A 6 -18.56 -11.01 1.96
C PHE A 6 -17.88 -10.52 3.26
N PRO A 7 -18.14 -11.09 4.45
CA PRO A 7 -17.49 -10.63 5.68
C PRO A 7 -15.97 -10.82 5.69
N GLN A 8 -15.45 -11.80 4.93
CA GLN A 8 -14.01 -12.00 4.84
C GLN A 8 -13.36 -10.98 3.91
N VAL A 9 -13.95 -10.74 2.74
CA VAL A 9 -13.47 -9.73 1.78
C VAL A 9 -13.51 -8.34 2.41
N LEU A 10 -14.58 -8.01 3.13
CA LEU A 10 -14.68 -6.74 3.85
C LEU A 10 -13.55 -6.57 4.87
N ARG A 11 -13.29 -7.59 5.70
CA ARG A 11 -12.16 -7.56 6.65
C ARG A 11 -10.81 -7.40 5.97
N ASP A 12 -10.60 -8.05 4.83
CA ASP A 12 -9.35 -7.94 4.09
C ASP A 12 -9.17 -6.53 3.49
N LEU A 13 -10.24 -5.87 3.06
CA LEU A 13 -10.20 -4.46 2.63
C LEU A 13 -9.94 -3.50 3.80
N GLU A 14 -10.63 -3.69 4.94
CA GLU A 14 -10.39 -2.90 6.14
C GLU A 14 -8.94 -3.04 6.64
N GLU A 15 -8.38 -4.24 6.54
CA GLU A 15 -6.99 -4.51 6.87
C GLU A 15 -6.03 -3.80 5.90
N LEU A 16 -6.33 -3.79 4.61
CA LEU A 16 -5.55 -3.03 3.62
C LEU A 16 -5.57 -1.53 3.91
N GLU A 17 -6.73 -0.95 4.18
CA GLU A 17 -6.85 0.46 4.60
C GLU A 17 -5.98 0.74 5.85
N ARG A 18 -6.05 -0.13 6.86
CA ARG A 18 -5.24 -0.02 8.08
C ARG A 18 -3.74 -0.08 7.78
N ILE A 19 -3.31 -0.99 6.90
CA ILE A 19 -1.90 -1.12 6.50
C ILE A 19 -1.46 0.12 5.73
N THR A 20 -2.28 0.65 4.81
CA THR A 20 -1.99 1.89 4.08
C THR A 20 -1.79 3.07 5.02
N GLU A 21 -2.63 3.24 6.03
CA GLU A 21 -2.41 4.30 7.02
C GLU A 21 -1.11 4.13 7.79
N LYS A 22 -0.78 2.90 8.20
CA LYS A 22 0.51 2.64 8.85
C LYS A 22 1.69 2.94 7.92
N LYS A 23 1.60 2.62 6.63
CA LYS A 23 2.64 2.96 5.63
C LYS A 23 2.82 4.47 5.53
N ILE A 24 1.72 5.22 5.50
CA ILE A 24 1.75 6.70 5.51
C ILE A 24 2.45 7.22 6.77
N GLN A 25 2.10 6.70 7.94
CA GLN A 25 2.77 7.10 9.19
C GLN A 25 4.24 6.73 9.22
N ALA A 26 4.62 5.55 8.68
CA ALA A 26 6.01 5.13 8.56
C ALA A 26 6.81 6.05 7.63
N VAL A 27 6.24 6.47 6.50
CA VAL A 27 6.84 7.44 5.58
C VAL A 27 7.04 8.79 6.27
N LEU A 28 6.01 9.36 6.87
CA LEU A 28 6.08 10.64 7.58
C LEU A 28 7.08 10.59 8.75
N GLY A 29 7.13 9.47 9.46
CA GLY A 29 8.07 9.21 10.55
C GLY A 29 9.48 8.79 10.10
N ARG A 30 9.74 8.70 8.79
CA ARG A 30 11.02 8.24 8.20
C ARG A 30 11.47 6.85 8.70
N LYS A 31 10.51 5.98 8.99
CA LYS A 31 10.74 4.63 9.49
C LYS A 31 10.78 3.63 8.33
N SER A 32 11.88 3.63 7.59
CA SER A 32 12.02 2.82 6.38
C SER A 32 11.92 1.31 6.64
N ALA A 33 12.43 0.81 7.77
CA ALA A 33 12.30 -0.61 8.13
C ALA A 33 10.82 -1.00 8.35
N GLU A 34 10.10 -0.21 9.16
CA GLU A 34 8.66 -0.41 9.40
C GLU A 34 7.86 -0.35 8.08
N LEU A 35 8.21 0.55 7.16
CA LEU A 35 7.58 0.62 5.84
C LEU A 35 7.78 -0.67 5.03
N VAL A 36 8.97 -1.27 5.05
CA VAL A 36 9.25 -2.53 4.34
C VAL A 36 8.44 -3.68 4.93
N ASP A 37 8.37 -3.78 6.25
CA ASP A 37 7.58 -4.82 6.92
C ASP A 37 6.09 -4.70 6.55
N LEU A 38 5.55 -3.47 6.55
CA LEU A 38 4.16 -3.20 6.15
C LEU A 38 3.88 -3.52 4.68
N LEU A 39 4.86 -3.35 3.79
CA LEU A 39 4.74 -3.74 2.38
C LEU A 39 4.67 -5.27 2.21
N GLN A 40 5.23 -6.05 3.15
CA GLN A 40 5.07 -7.50 3.16
C GLN A 40 3.71 -7.89 3.75
N GLU A 41 3.28 -7.26 4.85
CA GLU A 41 1.98 -7.51 5.49
C GLU A 41 0.80 -7.32 4.51
N GLN A 42 0.88 -6.37 3.56
CA GLN A 42 -0.20 -6.11 2.61
C GLN A 42 -0.44 -7.25 1.60
N ILE A 43 0.55 -8.14 1.38
CA ILE A 43 0.50 -9.15 0.32
C ILE A 43 -0.60 -10.18 0.58
N ASP A 44 -0.70 -10.66 1.81
CA ASP A 44 -1.66 -11.69 2.21
C ASP A 44 -3.13 -11.28 2.03
N PRO A 45 -3.61 -10.11 2.52
CA PRO A 45 -4.98 -9.68 2.26
C PRO A 45 -5.25 -9.43 0.77
N MET A 46 -4.29 -8.88 0.00
CA MET A 46 -4.45 -8.76 -1.46
C MET A 46 -4.63 -10.13 -2.13
N TYR A 47 -3.83 -11.11 -1.72
CA TYR A 47 -3.93 -12.46 -2.25
C TYR A 47 -5.30 -13.09 -1.94
N ARG A 48 -5.80 -12.94 -0.71
CA ARG A 48 -7.12 -13.44 -0.33
C ARG A 48 -8.24 -12.77 -1.13
N ILE A 49 -8.22 -11.46 -1.32
CA ILE A 49 -9.21 -10.76 -2.15
C ILE A 49 -9.16 -11.28 -3.60
N ASN A 50 -7.96 -11.43 -4.16
CA ASN A 50 -7.79 -11.94 -5.52
C ASN A 50 -8.32 -13.38 -5.69
N ALA A 51 -8.21 -14.22 -4.67
CA ALA A 51 -8.76 -15.57 -4.69
C ALA A 51 -10.30 -15.59 -4.72
N GLU A 52 -10.97 -14.51 -4.29
CA GLU A 52 -12.42 -14.42 -4.15
C GLU A 52 -13.08 -13.57 -5.26
N ILE A 53 -12.38 -13.22 -6.34
CA ILE A 53 -12.88 -12.31 -7.40
C ILE A 53 -14.24 -12.76 -7.98
N PHE A 54 -14.44 -14.05 -8.23
CA PHE A 54 -15.71 -14.56 -8.75
C PHE A 54 -16.83 -14.47 -7.71
N GLU A 55 -16.52 -14.66 -6.43
CA GLU A 55 -17.49 -14.52 -5.34
C GLU A 55 -17.89 -13.06 -5.18
N ILE A 56 -16.94 -12.12 -5.27
CA ILE A 56 -17.19 -10.67 -5.27
C ILE A 56 -18.15 -10.27 -6.40
N ALA A 57 -17.95 -10.81 -7.61
CA ALA A 57 -18.84 -10.56 -8.73
C ALA A 57 -20.28 -11.06 -8.47
N ALA A 58 -20.41 -12.17 -7.73
CA ALA A 58 -21.69 -12.81 -7.40
C ALA A 58 -22.41 -12.25 -6.16
N MET A 59 -21.82 -11.30 -5.44
CA MET A 59 -22.41 -10.65 -4.26
C MET A 59 -23.69 -9.86 -4.59
N THR A 60 -24.45 -9.46 -3.57
CA THR A 60 -25.61 -8.58 -3.79
C THR A 60 -25.16 -7.18 -4.21
N GLU A 61 -26.10 -6.37 -4.69
CA GLU A 61 -25.81 -4.98 -5.02
C GLU A 61 -25.41 -4.18 -3.78
N GLU A 62 -26.06 -4.41 -2.64
CA GLU A 62 -25.69 -3.75 -1.38
C GLU A 62 -24.28 -4.13 -0.93
N GLU A 63 -23.95 -5.43 -0.95
CA GLU A 63 -22.61 -5.93 -0.60
C GLU A 63 -21.54 -5.32 -1.51
N ARG A 64 -21.77 -5.29 -2.84
CA ARG A 64 -20.82 -4.67 -3.78
C ARG A 64 -20.69 -3.17 -3.57
N ALA A 65 -21.77 -2.47 -3.23
CA ALA A 65 -21.74 -1.04 -2.96
C ALA A 65 -20.90 -0.74 -1.70
N GLU A 66 -21.00 -1.58 -0.67
CA GLU A 66 -20.17 -1.48 0.53
C GLU A 66 -18.69 -1.72 0.20
N LEU A 67 -18.35 -2.81 -0.48
CA LEU A 67 -16.97 -3.08 -0.91
C LEU A 67 -16.42 -1.96 -1.79
N ALA A 68 -17.23 -1.39 -2.70
CA ALA A 68 -16.81 -0.28 -3.55
C ALA A 68 -16.44 0.97 -2.75
N SER A 69 -17.14 1.25 -1.64
CA SER A 69 -16.80 2.35 -0.74
C SER A 69 -15.41 2.15 -0.11
N HIS A 70 -15.13 0.95 0.38
CA HIS A 70 -13.84 0.57 0.97
C HIS A 70 -12.70 0.62 -0.06
N ILE A 71 -12.90 0.02 -1.24
CA ILE A 71 -11.93 0.06 -2.34
C ILE A 71 -11.62 1.50 -2.75
N THR A 72 -12.63 2.36 -2.88
CA THR A 72 -12.45 3.77 -3.24
C THR A 72 -11.63 4.51 -2.17
N ARG A 73 -11.93 4.28 -0.89
CA ARG A 73 -11.17 4.87 0.21
C ARG A 73 -9.72 4.40 0.20
N TRP A 74 -9.50 3.08 0.12
CA TRP A 74 -8.18 2.50 0.05
C TRP A 74 -7.37 3.06 -1.12
N ALA A 75 -7.95 3.12 -2.32
CA ALA A 75 -7.31 3.67 -3.51
C ALA A 75 -6.85 5.12 -3.32
N ASN A 76 -7.72 5.99 -2.77
CA ASN A 76 -7.37 7.38 -2.49
C ASN A 76 -6.20 7.50 -1.50
N ARG A 77 -6.12 6.58 -0.53
CA ARG A 77 -5.03 6.59 0.47
C ARG A 77 -3.73 6.04 -0.09
N GLU A 78 -3.77 5.03 -0.95
CA GLU A 78 -2.60 4.55 -1.69
C GLU A 78 -2.05 5.62 -2.65
N GLU A 79 -2.93 6.36 -3.34
CA GLU A 79 -2.51 7.47 -4.20
C GLU A 79 -1.79 8.55 -3.39
N TYR A 80 -2.34 8.93 -2.23
CA TYR A 80 -1.69 9.86 -1.33
C TYR A 80 -0.34 9.36 -0.83
N LEU A 81 -0.22 8.07 -0.47
CA LEU A 81 1.06 7.45 -0.11
C LEU A 81 2.07 7.52 -1.26
N GLY A 82 1.63 7.27 -2.49
CA GLY A 82 2.45 7.40 -3.70
C GLY A 82 3.02 8.80 -3.85
N ASN A 83 2.17 9.84 -3.74
CA ASN A 83 2.59 11.24 -3.80
C ASN A 83 3.62 11.58 -2.71
N LEU A 84 3.42 11.12 -1.47
CA LEU A 84 4.37 11.34 -0.38
C LEU A 84 5.74 10.71 -0.65
N LEU A 85 5.75 9.48 -1.19
CA LEU A 85 6.99 8.78 -1.53
C LEU A 85 7.73 9.49 -2.67
N GLU A 86 7.02 9.94 -3.70
CA GLU A 86 7.59 10.70 -4.81
C GLU A 86 8.22 12.02 -4.34
N GLU A 87 7.52 12.78 -3.49
CA GLU A 87 8.04 14.01 -2.89
C GLU A 87 9.32 13.75 -2.07
N HIS A 88 9.32 12.69 -1.26
CA HIS A 88 10.50 12.30 -0.48
C HIS A 88 11.70 11.93 -1.36
N LEU A 89 11.47 11.15 -2.43
CA LEU A 89 12.52 10.80 -3.39
C LEU A 89 13.03 12.04 -4.14
N GLY A 90 12.14 12.95 -4.53
CA GLY A 90 12.48 14.23 -5.15
C GLY A 90 13.36 15.09 -4.24
N TYR A 91 13.03 15.18 -2.95
CA TYR A 91 13.86 15.89 -1.98
C TYR A 91 15.25 15.27 -1.82
N ILE A 92 15.35 13.93 -1.76
CA ILE A 92 16.64 13.24 -1.71
C ILE A 92 17.45 13.50 -2.98
N ALA A 93 16.82 13.48 -4.15
CA ALA A 93 17.48 13.80 -5.42
C ALA A 93 18.01 15.24 -5.45
N TYR A 94 17.23 16.20 -4.94
CA TYR A 94 17.66 17.58 -4.77
C TYR A 94 18.88 17.70 -3.84
N LEU A 95 18.86 17.03 -2.68
CA LEU A 95 20.00 17.02 -1.76
C LEU A 95 21.26 16.41 -2.40
N LYS A 96 21.11 15.29 -3.12
CA LYS A 96 22.22 14.67 -3.88
C LYS A 96 22.83 15.64 -4.88
N ALA A 97 22.00 16.36 -5.64
CA ALA A 97 22.45 17.34 -6.62
C ALA A 97 23.24 18.49 -5.97
N LEU A 98 22.79 19.00 -4.80
CA LEU A 98 23.50 20.05 -4.07
C LEU A 98 24.91 19.65 -3.62
N VAL A 99 25.10 18.39 -3.26
CA VAL A 99 26.42 17.86 -2.83
C VAL A 99 27.22 17.26 -4.00
N GLY A 100 26.77 17.44 -5.24
CA GLY A 100 27.46 16.96 -6.44
C GLY A 100 27.41 15.45 -6.67
N ILE A 101 26.53 14.73 -5.97
CA ILE A 101 26.27 13.31 -6.25
C ILE A 101 25.42 13.23 -7.51
N LYS A 102 25.98 12.64 -8.57
CA LYS A 102 25.27 12.47 -9.83
C LYS A 102 24.21 11.35 -9.70
N PRO A 103 23.11 11.41 -10.48
CA PRO A 103 22.05 10.39 -10.42
C PRO A 103 22.52 8.95 -10.67
N ASP A 104 23.61 8.78 -11.43
CA ASP A 104 24.25 7.51 -11.77
C ASP A 104 25.32 7.06 -10.76
N GLN A 105 25.72 7.92 -9.81
CA GLN A 105 26.54 7.53 -8.68
C GLN A 105 25.67 6.74 -7.69
N ARG A 106 25.65 5.42 -7.85
CA ARG A 106 25.17 4.50 -6.81
C ARG A 106 26.06 4.62 -5.57
N THR A 107 25.68 5.48 -4.64
CA THR A 107 26.11 5.40 -3.24
C THR A 107 25.23 4.38 -2.52
N GLY A 108 25.33 3.12 -2.94
CA GLY A 108 24.68 2.00 -2.25
C GLY A 108 25.54 1.52 -1.08
N LEU A 109 24.90 1.20 0.04
CA LEU A 109 25.46 0.30 1.06
C LEU A 109 25.94 -0.98 0.37
N ASP A 110 27.21 -1.30 0.53
CA ASP A 110 27.76 -2.60 0.20
C ASP A 110 27.20 -3.61 1.22
N ILE A 111 25.97 -4.06 0.98
CA ILE A 111 25.41 -5.25 1.62
C ILE A 111 26.08 -6.44 0.93
N GLY A 112 27.32 -6.70 1.34
CA GLY A 112 28.13 -7.81 0.88
C GLY A 112 27.32 -9.10 0.87
N VAL A 113 27.18 -9.67 -0.33
CA VAL A 113 26.73 -11.05 -0.54
C VAL A 113 27.96 -11.94 -0.52
#